data_AF-A0A834J0S3-F1
#
_entry.id   AF-A0A834J0S3-F1
#
_cell.length_a   1.000
_cell.length_b   1.000
_cell.length_c   1.000
_cell.angle_alpha   90.00
_cell.angle_beta   90.00
_cell.angle_gamma   90.00
#
_symmetry.space_group_name_H-M   'P 1'
#
loop_
_entity.id
_entity.type
_entity.pdbx_description
1 polymer ?
#
loop_
_entity_poly.entity_id
_entity_poly.type
_entity_poly.pdbx_seq_one_letter_code
_entity_poly.pdbx_strand_id
1 'polypeptide(L)'
;MYLLQKKNLLQSVFDNKYLSTIWGPTCDSCDCIIKDVLLPEFYIGDWLIWKDMGAYTTSRVCEFNGFLQPIVHSFIRKSQWLISIFEMFISRNITTFYNNLTL
;
A
#
# COMPACT_ATOMS: atom_id res chain seq x y z
N MET A 1 -7.06 4.58 7.47
CA MET A 1 -5.89 4.08 8.21
C MET A 1 -6.31 2.88 9.03
N TYR A 2 -5.68 1.72 8.84
CA TYR A 2 -5.97 0.54 9.65
C TYR A 2 -4.73 0.20 10.47
N LEU A 3 -4.95 -0.13 11.74
CA LEU A 3 -3.94 -0.77 12.57
C LEU A 3 -3.96 -2.26 12.27
N LEU A 4 -2.92 -2.78 11.61
CA LEU A 4 -2.64 -4.22 11.67
C LEU A 4 -1.89 -4.51 12.97
N GLN A 5 -2.59 -4.42 14.09
CA GLN A 5 -2.08 -5.02 15.32
C GLN A 5 -2.48 -6.50 15.32
N LYS A 6 -1.49 -7.37 15.58
CA LYS A 6 -1.72 -8.79 15.90
C LYS A 6 -2.90 -8.86 16.86
N LYS A 7 -4.01 -9.47 16.45
CA LYS A 7 -5.10 -9.87 17.35
C LYS A 7 -4.55 -10.94 18.30
N ASN A 8 -3.87 -10.49 19.35
CA ASN A 8 -3.67 -11.25 20.57
C ASN A 8 -4.61 -10.66 21.62
N LEU A 9 -5.00 -11.52 22.56
CA LEU A 9 -5.99 -11.43 23.65
C LEU A 9 -6.02 -10.16 24.55
N LEU A 10 -5.35 -9.06 24.18
CA LEU A 10 -5.27 -7.79 24.93
C LEU A 10 -6.17 -6.70 24.32
N GLN A 11 -7.38 -7.05 23.89
CA GLN A 11 -8.32 -6.09 23.29
C GLN A 11 -8.69 -4.95 24.26
N SER A 12 -8.56 -5.16 25.58
CA SER A 12 -8.99 -4.22 26.63
C SER A 12 -8.02 -3.06 26.91
N VAL A 13 -6.81 -3.06 26.36
CA VAL A 13 -5.84 -1.95 26.55
C VAL A 13 -5.99 -0.87 25.47
N PHE A 14 -6.69 -1.18 24.36
CA PHE A 14 -6.76 -0.33 23.16
C PHE A 14 -8.06 0.48 23.00
N ASP A 15 -8.94 0.50 24.00
CA ASP A 15 -10.21 1.25 23.92
C ASP A 15 -10.01 2.76 24.13
N ASN A 16 -8.94 3.15 24.83
CA ASN A 16 -8.64 4.56 25.06
C ASN A 16 -8.02 5.17 23.79
N LYS A 17 -8.72 6.14 23.21
CA LYS A 17 -8.23 6.95 22.10
C LYS A 17 -7.94 8.36 22.58
N TYR A 18 -6.88 8.93 22.04
CA TYR A 18 -6.37 10.26 22.35
C TYR A 18 -6.43 11.13 21.10
N LEU A 19 -6.77 12.40 21.30
CA LEU A 19 -6.72 13.38 20.22
C LEU A 19 -5.27 13.56 19.78
N SER A 20 -4.98 13.26 18.52
CA SER A 20 -3.64 13.11 17.99
C SER A 20 -3.49 13.84 16.65
N THR A 21 -2.25 14.19 16.30
CA THR A 21 -1.87 14.73 14.98
C THR A 21 -0.75 13.89 14.40
N ILE A 22 -0.85 13.51 13.12
CA ILE A 22 0.17 12.78 12.39
C ILE A 22 0.92 13.74 11.47
N TRP A 23 2.23 13.79 11.66
CA TRP A 23 3.16 14.63 10.90
C TRP A 23 3.97 13.78 9.92
N GLY A 24 4.35 14.39 8.79
CA GLY A 24 5.37 13.84 7.91
C GLY A 24 6.78 14.09 8.47
N PRO A 25 7.81 13.57 7.80
CA PRO A 25 9.17 13.58 8.32
C PRO A 25 9.92 14.90 8.06
N THR A 26 9.36 15.84 7.31
CA THR A 26 10.08 17.05 6.91
C THR A 26 10.12 18.09 8.03
N CYS A 27 11.02 19.07 7.88
CA CYS A 27 11.11 20.22 8.77
C CYS A 27 10.14 21.33 8.40
N ASP A 28 9.12 21.04 7.58
CA ASP A 28 8.10 22.00 7.18
C ASP A 28 6.86 21.87 8.06
N SER A 29 6.43 22.98 8.68
CA SER A 29 5.20 23.06 9.46
C SER A 29 3.92 22.76 8.65
N CYS A 30 4.00 22.77 7.32
CA CYS A 30 2.91 22.37 6.43
C CYS A 30 2.83 20.85 6.21
N ASP A 31 3.87 20.08 6.57
CA ASP A 31 3.92 18.62 6.38
C ASP A 31 3.13 17.88 7.48
N CYS A 32 1.84 18.15 7.52
CA CYS A 32 0.89 17.54 8.42
C CYS A 32 -0.08 16.67 7.64
N ILE A 33 -0.10 15.37 7.93
CA ILE A 33 -0.86 14.37 7.16
C ILE A 33 -2.32 14.36 7.64
N ILE A 34 -2.55 14.32 8.95
CA ILE A 34 -3.89 14.35 9.57
C ILE A 34 -3.82 15.10 10.89
N LYS A 35 -4.71 16.09 11.08
CA LYS A 35 -4.91 16.80 12.35
C LYS A 35 -6.13 16.26 13.09
N ASP A 36 -6.10 16.38 14.41
CA ASP A 36 -7.25 16.17 15.30
C ASP A 36 -7.97 14.82 15.12
N VAL A 37 -7.19 13.73 15.04
CA VAL A 37 -7.71 12.37 14.88
C VAL A 37 -7.61 11.59 16.19
N LEU A 38 -8.69 10.87 16.54
CA LEU A 38 -8.71 9.97 17.70
C LEU A 38 -8.00 8.67 17.39
N LEU A 39 -6.89 8.42 18.08
CA LEU A 39 -6.01 7.27 17.87
C LEU A 39 -5.64 6.60 19.18
N PRO A 40 -5.40 5.27 19.20
CA PRO A 40 -4.80 4.65 20.37
C PRO A 40 -3.37 5.16 20.58
N GLU A 41 -2.80 4.85 21.73
CA GLU A 41 -1.39 5.14 22.00
C GLU A 41 -0.47 4.36 21.04
N PHE A 42 0.58 5.05 20.57
CA PHE A 42 1.60 4.50 19.69
C PHE A 42 2.98 4.66 20.32
N TYR A 43 3.88 3.74 20.03
CA TYR A 43 5.29 3.82 20.38
C TYR A 43 6.17 3.95 19.15
N ILE A 44 7.38 4.47 19.34
CA ILE A 44 8.39 4.55 18.28
C ILE A 44 8.66 3.14 17.74
N GLY A 45 8.53 2.99 16.42
CA GLY A 45 8.67 1.70 15.72
C GLY A 45 7.35 1.01 15.38
N ASP A 46 6.21 1.50 15.87
CA ASP A 46 4.90 1.03 15.43
C ASP A 46 4.61 1.46 13.99
N TRP A 47 3.79 0.67 13.30
CA TRP A 47 3.46 0.87 11.89
C TRP A 47 2.04 1.38 11.70
N LEU A 48 1.90 2.40 10.87
CA LEU A 48 0.63 2.89 10.34
C LEU A 48 0.45 2.41 8.90
N ILE A 49 -0.79 2.01 8.55
CA ILE A 49 -1.10 1.50 7.22
C ILE A 49 -2.21 2.33 6.57
N TRP A 50 -1.87 2.87 5.40
CA TRP A 50 -2.80 3.51 4.47
C TRP A 50 -3.15 2.53 3.35
N LYS A 51 -4.45 2.37 3.10
CA LYS A 51 -4.98 1.61 1.97
C LYS A 51 -5.20 2.56 0.80
N ASP A 52 -5.42 1.99 -0.38
CA ASP A 52 -5.85 2.74 -1.57
C ASP A 52 -4.82 3.80 -2.04
N MET A 53 -3.54 3.59 -1.71
CA MET A 53 -2.42 4.49 -2.05
C MET A 53 -1.84 4.23 -3.46
N GLY A 54 -2.63 3.68 -4.40
CA GLY A 54 -2.13 3.23 -5.71
C GLY A 54 -2.11 4.30 -6.81
N ALA A 55 -2.94 5.34 -6.70
CA ALA A 55 -3.09 6.37 -7.73
C ALA A 55 -2.67 7.74 -7.19
N TYR A 56 -1.93 8.51 -7.98
CA TYR A 56 -1.52 9.88 -7.70
C TYR A 56 -0.71 10.10 -6.40
N THR A 57 -0.10 9.05 -5.87
CA THR A 57 0.74 9.07 -4.65
C THR A 57 2.22 9.13 -5.02
N THR A 58 2.80 8.01 -5.44
CA THR A 58 4.22 7.91 -5.84
C THR A 58 4.53 8.75 -7.08
N SER A 59 3.55 9.02 -7.94
CA SER A 59 3.73 9.87 -9.12
C SER A 59 4.00 11.35 -8.79
N ARG A 60 3.81 11.78 -7.54
CA ARG A 60 4.02 13.17 -7.09
C ARG A 60 5.07 13.27 -5.97
N VAL A 61 5.82 12.20 -5.70
CA VAL A 61 6.86 12.21 -4.66
C VAL A 61 8.03 13.11 -5.08
N CYS A 62 8.68 13.72 -4.10
CA CYS A 62 9.94 14.44 -4.28
C CYS A 62 10.89 14.13 -3.12
N GLU A 63 12.18 14.32 -3.32
CA GLU A 63 13.22 14.07 -2.31
C GLU A 63 13.52 15.33 -1.48
N PHE A 64 12.48 16.09 -1.17
CA PHE A 64 12.61 17.26 -0.29
C PHE A 64 13.18 16.83 1.07
N ASN A 65 14.06 17.65 1.65
CA ASN A 65 14.88 17.31 2.82
C ASN A 65 15.74 16.02 2.70
N GLY A 66 15.95 15.50 1.49
CA GLY A 66 16.78 14.32 1.25
C GLY A 66 16.12 12.99 1.64
N PHE A 67 14.81 12.96 1.86
CA PHE A 67 14.09 11.71 2.09
C PHE A 67 13.91 10.93 0.79
N LEU A 68 14.39 9.68 0.78
CA LEU A 68 14.29 8.80 -0.38
C LEU A 68 12.84 8.37 -0.65
N GLN A 69 12.56 8.05 -1.90
CA GLN A 69 11.26 7.53 -2.31
C GLN A 69 11.00 6.13 -1.70
N PRO A 70 9.77 5.83 -1.27
CA PRO A 70 9.41 4.50 -0.77
C PRO A 70 9.58 3.41 -1.84
N ILE A 71 10.10 2.25 -1.43
CA ILE A 71 10.25 1.08 -2.30
C ILE A 71 8.88 0.44 -2.55
N VAL A 72 8.55 0.20 -3.82
CA VAL A 72 7.32 -0.50 -4.21
C VAL A 72 7.60 -1.99 -4.38
N HIS A 73 7.12 -2.78 -3.42
CA HIS A 73 7.14 -4.25 -3.52
C HIS A 73 5.90 -4.75 -4.26
N SER A 74 6.08 -5.15 -5.51
CA SER A 74 5.00 -5.73 -6.32
C SER A 74 4.68 -7.15 -5.86
N PHE A 75 3.40 -7.50 -5.78
CA PHE A 75 2.96 -8.86 -5.46
C PHE A 75 1.70 -9.22 -6.25
N ILE A 76 1.49 -10.53 -6.40
CA ILE A 76 0.29 -11.10 -7.02
C ILE A 76 -0.08 -12.38 -6.30
N ARG A 77 -1.39 -12.67 -6.17
CA ARG A 77 -1.82 -13.95 -5.59
C ARG A 77 -1.45 -15.08 -6.54
N LYS A 78 -1.01 -16.22 -6.00
CA LYS A 78 -0.67 -17.40 -6.81
C LYS A 78 -1.82 -17.82 -7.75
N SER A 79 -3.07 -17.76 -7.29
CA SER A 79 -4.24 -18.05 -8.13
C SER A 79 -4.38 -17.09 -9.31
N GLN A 80 -4.20 -15.79 -9.08
CA GLN A 80 -4.25 -14.77 -10.14
C GLN A 80 -3.08 -14.94 -11.12
N TRP A 81 -1.87 -15.22 -10.62
CA TRP A 81 -0.72 -15.49 -11.48
C TRP A 81 -0.94 -16.69 -12.40
N LEU A 82 -1.46 -17.80 -11.85
CA LEU A 82 -1.76 -19.00 -12.64
C LEU A 82 -2.81 -18.72 -13.73
N ILE A 83 -3.85 -17.94 -13.42
CA ILE A 83 -4.86 -17.51 -14.40
C ILE A 83 -4.19 -16.67 -15.49
N SER A 84 -3.39 -15.67 -15.14
CA SER A 84 -2.70 -14.82 -16.12
C SER A 84 -1.77 -15.62 -17.04
N ILE A 85 -1.07 -16.61 -16.50
CA ILE A 85 -0.23 -17.51 -17.29
C ILE A 85 -1.08 -18.37 -18.23
N PHE A 86 -2.19 -18.93 -17.75
CA PHE A 86 -3.11 -19.72 -18.58
C PHE A 86 -3.71 -18.88 -19.72
N GLU A 87 -4.19 -17.67 -19.43
CA GLU A 87 -4.69 -16.72 -20.43
C GLU A 87 -3.61 -16.36 -21.47
N MET A 88 -2.36 -16.19 -21.03
CA MET A 88 -1.22 -15.96 -21.92
C MET A 88 -0.96 -17.15 -22.85
N PHE A 89 -1.10 -18.39 -22.37
CA PHE A 89 -0.94 -19.58 -23.22
C PHE A 89 -2.08 -19.73 -24.24
N ILE A 90 -3.32 -19.52 -23.82
CA ILE A 90 -4.48 -19.60 -24.71
C ILE A 90 -4.41 -18.52 -25.80
N SER A 91 -4.12 -17.27 -25.44
CA SER A 91 -4.00 -16.18 -26.42
C SER A 91 -2.89 -16.43 -27.46
N ARG A 92 -1.75 -16.99 -27.05
CA ARG A 92 -0.66 -17.38 -27.97
C ARG A 92 -1.06 -18.49 -28.93
N ASN A 93 -1.74 -19.53 -28.44
CA ASN A 93 -2.19 -20.64 -29.29
C ASN A 93 -3.27 -20.18 -30.29
N ILE A 94 -4.21 -19.34 -29.85
CA ILE A 94 -5.23 -18.75 -30.73
C ILE A 94 -4.58 -17.88 -31.81
N THR A 95 -3.65 -17.02 -31.44
CA THR A 95 -2.94 -16.15 -32.40
C THR A 95 -2.16 -16.98 -33.42
N THR A 96 -1.48 -18.04 -32.97
CA THR A 96 -0.75 -18.97 -33.86
C THR A 96 -1.69 -19.70 -34.82
N PHE A 97 -2.85 -20.15 -34.34
CA PHE A 97 -3.87 -20.80 -35.16
C PHE A 97 -4.41 -19.87 -36.25
N TYR A 98 -4.78 -18.63 -35.90
CA TYR A 98 -5.24 -17.66 -36.89
C TYR A 98 -4.18 -17.34 -37.94
N ASN A 99 -2.91 -17.17 -37.53
CA ASN A 99 -1.82 -16.90 -38.47
C ASN A 99 -1.60 -18.05 -39.47
N ASN A 100 -1.81 -19.30 -39.06
CA ASN A 100 -1.67 -20.48 -39.91
C ASN A 100 -2.86 -20.69 -40.87
N LEU A 101 -4.02 -20.09 -40.61
CA LEU A 101 -5.19 -20.13 -41.51
C LEU A 101 -5.16 -19.02 -42.57
N THR A 102 -4.36 -17.98 -42.36
CA THR A 102 -4.22 -16.83 -43.27
C THR A 102 -3.03 -16.94 -44.24
N LEU A 103 -2.34 -18.09 -44.26
CA LEU A 103 -1.32 -18.49 -45.24
C LEU A 103 -1.90 -19.56 -46.17
#